data_AF-A0A1E7I9I8-F1
#
_entry.id   AF-A0A1E7I9I8-F1
#
_cell.length_a   1.000
_cell.length_b   1.000
_cell.length_c   1.000
_cell.angle_alpha   90.00
_cell.angle_beta   90.00
_cell.angle_gamma   90.00
#
_symmetry.space_group_name_H-M   'P 1'
#
loop_
_entity.id
_entity.type
_entity.pdbx_description
1 polymer ?
#
loop_
_entity_poly.entity_id
_entity_poly.type
_entity_poly.pdbx_seq_one_letter_code
_entity_poly.pdbx_strand_id
1 'polypeptide(L)'
;MLKKLALTNFTAFSKAELNFSKGINVVIGKNSVGKSHLLKLGYVLCEVENEREKLGDNAYLYGNEAVSTKILNIFKANYLNSLIRKGIEPDLLKIKYIFFDTSHKDLEKKIVVEGKYLKLIPDLDMGFTHNDWQRAVYIPPKEILSIYPGLAQAIKNRELSFDHTYSDLCDALGQTSLRGDKLKEIEDILLTIEKDLFSGGKFIEDSGQFYFKNESIGKIEAPLVAEGLCKLGMLTHLLRNGSLVKGSTFFWDEPESNLNPQLLKLVAKAMTSLADYGIQIVLATHSLFLMRELDILSRKNESSLRFFGLTQTDDGVEVSQGDSIEDIDDIQALEAELDQSGRYLALEYGDE
;
A
#
# COMPACT_ATOMS: atom_id res chain seq x y z
N MET A 1 6.84 3.01 -10.41
CA MET A 1 5.65 2.13 -10.26
C MET A 1 6.05 0.67 -10.46
N LEU A 2 5.73 -0.21 -9.51
CA LEU A 2 6.07 -1.64 -9.50
C LEU A 2 5.41 -2.37 -10.67
N LYS A 3 6.16 -3.15 -11.44
CA LYS A 3 5.64 -3.90 -12.59
C LYS A 3 5.56 -5.39 -12.30
N LYS A 4 6.62 -5.95 -11.74
CA LYS A 4 6.72 -7.38 -11.44
C LYS A 4 7.39 -7.60 -10.11
N LEU A 5 6.94 -8.59 -9.37
CA LEU A 5 7.58 -9.10 -8.15
C LEU A 5 7.55 -10.63 -8.18
N ALA A 6 8.71 -11.27 -8.11
CA ALA A 6 8.80 -12.71 -7.95
C ALA A 6 9.55 -13.06 -6.66
N LEU A 7 8.99 -13.98 -5.90
CA LEU A 7 9.42 -14.35 -4.56
C LEU A 7 9.81 -15.82 -4.52
N THR A 8 10.80 -16.15 -3.69
CA THR A 8 11.16 -17.52 -3.34
C THR A 8 11.51 -17.54 -1.86
N ASN A 9 10.90 -18.44 -1.10
CA ASN A 9 11.07 -18.63 0.35
C ASN A 9 10.96 -17.32 1.16
N PHE A 10 10.00 -16.47 0.83
CA PHE A 10 9.76 -15.22 1.54
C PHE A 10 8.58 -15.37 2.48
N THR A 11 8.82 -15.42 3.79
CA THR A 11 7.79 -15.46 4.84
C THR A 11 6.83 -16.64 4.67
N ALA A 12 5.59 -16.42 4.23
CA ALA A 12 4.61 -17.47 3.95
C ALA A 12 4.70 -18.04 2.52
N PHE A 13 5.40 -17.36 1.60
CA PHE A 13 5.49 -17.71 0.18
C PHE A 13 6.66 -18.66 -0.08
N SER A 14 6.37 -19.86 -0.59
CA SER A 14 7.40 -20.76 -1.16
C SER A 14 7.89 -20.23 -2.49
N LYS A 15 6.96 -19.91 -3.39
CA LYS A 15 7.21 -19.25 -4.67
C LYS A 15 5.98 -18.43 -5.07
N ALA A 16 6.20 -17.21 -5.53
CA ALA A 16 5.11 -16.36 -6.03
C ALA A 16 5.60 -15.51 -7.19
N GLU A 17 4.72 -15.19 -8.13
CA GLU A 17 4.97 -14.22 -9.20
C GLU A 17 3.75 -13.31 -9.37
N LEU A 18 3.97 -12.01 -9.21
CA LEU A 18 2.96 -10.98 -9.26
C LEU A 18 3.26 -10.02 -10.39
N ASN A 19 2.30 -9.83 -11.29
CA ASN A 19 2.36 -8.92 -12.43
C ASN A 19 1.38 -7.75 -12.19
N PHE A 20 1.92 -6.62 -11.76
CA PHE A 20 1.15 -5.45 -11.36
C PHE A 20 0.61 -4.66 -12.55
N SER A 21 -0.57 -4.10 -12.39
CA SER A 21 -1.12 -3.06 -13.26
C SER A 21 -0.48 -1.70 -12.94
N LYS A 22 -0.52 -0.74 -13.88
CA LYS A 22 -0.11 0.66 -13.59
C LYS A 22 -1.13 1.41 -12.73
N GLY A 23 -2.38 0.93 -12.69
CA GLY A 23 -3.47 1.53 -11.93
C GLY A 23 -3.62 0.87 -10.57
N ILE A 24 -4.73 0.16 -10.37
CA ILE A 24 -5.11 -0.45 -9.10
C ILE A 24 -4.68 -1.92 -9.06
N ASN A 25 -4.16 -2.33 -7.91
CA ASN A 25 -3.70 -3.68 -7.61
C ASN A 25 -4.30 -4.09 -6.27
N VAL A 26 -5.07 -5.17 -6.22
CA VAL A 26 -5.82 -5.58 -5.02
C VAL A 26 -5.35 -6.97 -4.59
N VAL A 27 -4.73 -7.03 -3.42
CA VAL A 27 -4.24 -8.26 -2.78
C VAL A 27 -5.29 -8.74 -1.78
N ILE A 28 -5.82 -9.94 -2.03
CA ILE A 28 -6.93 -10.54 -1.30
C ILE A 28 -6.47 -11.87 -0.70
N GLY A 29 -7.00 -12.20 0.46
CA GLY A 29 -6.73 -13.47 1.12
C GLY A 29 -7.09 -13.39 2.60
N LYS A 30 -7.04 -14.54 3.27
CA LYS A 30 -7.34 -14.63 4.70
C LYS A 30 -6.35 -13.87 5.57
N ASN A 31 -6.62 -13.82 6.87
CA ASN A 31 -5.60 -13.41 7.82
C ASN A 31 -4.42 -14.39 7.76
N SER A 32 -3.21 -13.87 7.95
CA SER A 32 -1.97 -14.64 8.04
C SER A 32 -1.43 -15.27 6.74
N VAL A 33 -1.98 -14.97 5.56
CA VAL A 33 -1.41 -15.43 4.25
C VAL A 33 -0.38 -14.46 3.64
N GLY A 34 0.14 -13.51 4.43
CA GLY A 34 1.25 -12.64 3.98
C GLY A 34 0.87 -11.38 3.22
N LYS A 35 -0.41 -10.95 3.19
CA LYS A 35 -0.85 -9.69 2.54
C LYS A 35 -0.02 -8.47 2.96
N SER A 36 0.02 -8.16 4.26
CA SER A 36 0.79 -7.02 4.78
C SER A 36 2.29 -7.16 4.50
N HIS A 37 2.82 -8.38 4.49
CA HIS A 37 4.24 -8.62 4.18
C HIS A 37 4.54 -8.31 2.71
N LEU A 38 3.63 -8.63 1.80
CA LEU A 38 3.73 -8.32 0.38
C LEU A 38 3.70 -6.80 0.14
N LEU A 39 2.78 -6.07 0.77
CA LEU A 39 2.71 -4.61 0.67
C LEU A 39 3.96 -3.95 1.26
N LYS A 40 4.40 -4.37 2.45
CA LYS A 40 5.64 -3.88 3.08
C LYS A 40 6.85 -4.11 2.20
N LEU A 41 6.94 -5.28 1.56
CA LEU A 41 8.04 -5.57 0.64
C LEU A 41 7.99 -4.66 -0.58
N GLY A 42 6.82 -4.52 -1.23
CA GLY A 42 6.65 -3.59 -2.35
C GLY A 42 7.04 -2.16 -1.99
N TYR A 43 6.60 -1.69 -0.82
CA TYR A 43 6.96 -0.39 -0.27
C TYR A 43 8.47 -0.22 -0.07
N VAL A 44 9.12 -1.19 0.58
CA VAL A 44 10.59 -1.17 0.77
C VAL A 44 11.32 -1.09 -0.56
N LEU A 45 10.92 -1.90 -1.54
CA LEU A 45 11.56 -1.89 -2.86
C LEU A 45 11.42 -0.52 -3.52
N CYS A 46 10.25 0.11 -3.41
CA CYS A 46 10.07 1.45 -3.96
C CYS A 46 10.93 2.51 -3.25
N GLU A 47 11.05 2.43 -1.94
CA GLU A 47 11.88 3.35 -1.17
C GLU A 47 13.37 3.17 -1.42
N VAL A 48 13.83 1.93 -1.60
CA VAL A 48 15.22 1.65 -1.97
C VAL A 48 15.59 2.31 -3.29
N GLU A 49 14.70 2.24 -4.30
CA GLU A 49 14.95 2.89 -5.59
C GLU A 49 14.85 4.42 -5.50
N ASN A 50 13.93 4.94 -4.70
CA ASN A 50 13.82 6.37 -4.41
C ASN A 50 15.09 6.95 -3.78
N GLU A 51 15.66 6.26 -2.78
CA GLU A 51 16.89 6.69 -2.13
C GLU A 51 18.10 6.61 -3.07
N ARG A 52 18.17 5.57 -3.90
CA ARG A 52 19.20 5.45 -4.94
C ARG A 52 19.14 6.59 -5.94
N GLU A 53 17.95 6.95 -6.40
CA GLU A 53 17.79 8.04 -7.36
C GLU A 53 18.24 9.38 -6.79
N LYS A 54 17.88 9.69 -5.54
CA LYS A 54 18.33 10.93 -4.86
C LYS A 54 19.85 11.04 -4.78
N LEU A 55 20.55 9.91 -4.73
CA LEU A 55 22.01 9.87 -4.70
C LEU A 55 22.64 10.03 -6.09
N GLY A 56 21.88 9.85 -7.17
CA GLY A 56 22.35 9.96 -8.56
C GLY A 56 23.58 9.09 -8.80
N ASP A 57 24.67 9.69 -9.29
CA ASP A 57 25.94 8.99 -9.53
C ASP A 57 26.51 8.28 -8.28
N ASN A 58 26.08 8.68 -7.08
CA ASN A 58 26.49 8.07 -5.82
C ASN A 58 25.58 6.95 -5.33
N ALA A 59 24.64 6.44 -6.14
CA ALA A 59 23.73 5.39 -5.67
C ALA A 59 24.44 4.09 -5.27
N TYR A 60 25.68 3.88 -5.72
CA TYR A 60 26.53 2.77 -5.26
C TYR A 60 26.81 2.80 -3.75
N LEU A 61 26.69 3.96 -3.11
CA LEU A 61 26.75 4.11 -1.65
C LEU A 61 25.54 3.48 -0.95
N TYR A 62 24.40 3.36 -1.66
CA TYR A 62 23.21 2.66 -1.18
C TYR A 62 23.29 1.15 -1.45
N GLY A 63 24.30 0.54 -0.81
CA GLY A 63 24.65 -0.86 -0.95
C GLY A 63 23.82 -1.80 -0.06
N ASN A 64 24.32 -3.04 0.08
CA ASN A 64 23.63 -4.13 0.78
C ASN A 64 23.23 -3.77 2.22
N GLU A 65 24.07 -3.05 2.96
CA GLU A 65 23.81 -2.69 4.38
C GLU A 65 22.64 -1.71 4.54
N ALA A 66 22.56 -0.69 3.69
CA ALA A 66 21.46 0.28 3.71
C ALA A 66 20.12 -0.39 3.38
N VAL A 67 20.11 -1.24 2.34
CA VAL A 67 18.93 -2.04 1.97
C VAL A 67 18.52 -3.00 3.08
N SER A 68 19.49 -3.71 3.68
CA SER A 68 19.26 -4.62 4.80
C SER A 68 18.63 -3.89 5.99
N THR A 69 19.18 -2.72 6.33
CA THR A 69 18.68 -1.89 7.44
C THR A 69 17.25 -1.43 7.18
N LYS A 70 16.92 -0.95 5.97
CA LYS A 70 15.54 -0.57 5.61
C LYS A 70 14.57 -1.76 5.73
N ILE A 71 14.94 -2.93 5.21
CA ILE A 71 14.13 -4.16 5.34
C ILE A 71 13.89 -4.49 6.82
N LEU A 72 14.94 -4.59 7.63
CA LEU A 72 14.82 -4.95 9.04
C LEU A 72 13.95 -3.95 9.82
N ASN A 73 14.08 -2.66 9.51
CA ASN A 73 13.31 -1.59 10.15
C ASN A 73 11.81 -1.62 9.81
N ILE A 74 11.45 -1.94 8.56
CA ILE A 74 10.05 -2.04 8.10
C ILE A 74 9.38 -3.33 8.57
N PHE A 75 10.12 -4.44 8.60
CA PHE A 75 9.59 -5.71 9.10
C PHE A 75 9.72 -5.87 10.62
N LYS A 76 10.46 -4.98 11.29
CA LYS A 76 10.88 -5.12 12.70
C LYS A 76 11.45 -6.51 13.01
N ALA A 77 12.26 -7.00 12.08
CA ALA A 77 12.98 -8.26 12.25
C ALA A 77 14.36 -8.00 12.86
N ASN A 78 14.81 -8.90 13.72
CA ASN A 78 16.17 -8.85 14.28
C ASN A 78 17.24 -9.21 13.23
N TYR A 79 16.88 -10.10 12.30
CA TYR A 79 17.79 -10.65 11.29
C TYR A 79 17.04 -10.91 9.99
N LEU A 80 17.74 -10.86 8.86
CA LEU A 80 17.13 -11.07 7.54
C LEU A 80 16.65 -12.51 7.34
N ASN A 81 17.32 -13.50 7.96
CA ASN A 81 16.86 -14.89 7.92
C ASN A 81 15.50 -15.09 8.60
N SER A 82 15.06 -14.18 9.48
CA SER A 82 13.71 -14.23 10.04
C SER A 82 12.62 -14.05 8.98
N LEU A 83 12.96 -13.51 7.80
CA LEU A 83 12.07 -13.35 6.67
C LEU A 83 12.10 -14.54 5.70
N ILE A 84 13.00 -15.51 5.91
CA ILE A 84 13.04 -16.75 5.15
C ILE A 84 11.89 -17.65 5.63
N ARG A 85 11.20 -18.32 4.70
CA ARG A 85 10.18 -19.31 5.04
C ARG A 85 10.79 -20.40 5.93
N LYS A 86 10.16 -20.67 7.08
CA LYS A 86 10.69 -21.62 8.08
C LYS A 86 10.53 -23.06 7.61
N GLY A 87 11.51 -23.90 7.96
CA GLY A 87 11.42 -25.36 7.80
C GLY A 87 11.81 -25.89 6.42
N ILE A 88 12.64 -25.16 5.67
CA ILE A 88 13.06 -25.53 4.30
C ILE A 88 14.59 -25.55 4.23
N GLU A 89 15.15 -26.54 3.53
CA GLU A 89 16.53 -26.47 3.02
C GLU A 89 16.53 -26.37 1.48
N PRO A 90 17.36 -25.52 0.86
CA PRO A 90 18.24 -24.52 1.47
C PRO A 90 17.47 -23.26 1.93
N ASP A 91 17.91 -22.67 3.04
CA ASP A 91 17.44 -21.40 3.60
C ASP A 91 17.87 -20.21 2.72
N LEU A 92 17.31 -20.11 1.52
CA LEU A 92 17.63 -19.07 0.55
C LEU A 92 16.38 -18.32 0.13
N LEU A 93 16.31 -17.04 0.49
CA LEU A 93 15.26 -16.13 0.05
C LEU A 93 15.74 -15.40 -1.20
N LYS A 94 14.87 -15.34 -2.22
CA LYS A 94 15.10 -14.58 -3.45
C LYS A 94 13.93 -13.66 -3.71
N ILE A 95 14.22 -12.40 -3.98
CA ILE A 95 13.25 -11.40 -4.44
C ILE A 95 13.75 -10.91 -5.79
N LYS A 96 12.92 -10.99 -6.82
CA LYS A 96 13.17 -10.35 -8.11
C LYS A 96 12.09 -9.32 -8.35
N TYR A 97 12.44 -8.17 -8.90
CA TYR A 97 11.47 -7.12 -9.14
C TYR A 97 11.83 -6.31 -10.39
N ILE A 98 10.78 -5.79 -11.01
CA ILE A 98 10.84 -4.93 -12.19
C ILE A 98 9.92 -3.75 -11.92
N PHE A 99 10.36 -2.55 -12.31
CA PHE A 99 9.55 -1.34 -12.28
C PHE A 99 9.18 -0.93 -13.71
N PHE A 100 8.03 -0.28 -13.88
CA PHE A 100 7.67 0.33 -15.14
C PHE A 100 8.66 1.46 -15.45
N ASP A 101 9.41 1.29 -16.53
CA ASP A 101 10.40 2.27 -17.00
C ASP A 101 9.82 3.10 -18.18
N THR A 102 10.03 4.41 -18.16
CA THR A 102 9.67 5.33 -19.24
C THR A 102 10.67 5.26 -20.42
N SER A 103 11.87 4.74 -20.20
CA SER A 103 12.97 4.60 -21.17
C SER A 103 12.97 3.26 -21.95
N HIS A 104 11.94 2.43 -21.78
CA HIS A 104 11.74 1.14 -22.48
C HIS A 104 12.74 0.02 -22.17
N LYS A 105 13.51 0.10 -21.08
CA LYS A 105 14.31 -1.03 -20.57
C LYS A 105 13.79 -1.47 -19.21
N ASP A 106 12.86 -2.42 -19.21
CA ASP A 106 12.43 -3.09 -17.99
C ASP A 106 13.61 -3.89 -17.41
N LEU A 107 14.36 -3.29 -16.49
CA LEU A 107 15.52 -3.91 -15.85
C LEU A 107 15.08 -4.77 -14.67
N GLU A 108 15.31 -6.08 -14.75
CA GLU A 108 15.13 -7.00 -13.61
C GLU A 108 16.24 -6.78 -12.58
N LYS A 109 15.83 -6.47 -11.36
CA LYS A 109 16.69 -6.39 -10.17
C LYS A 109 16.38 -7.56 -9.26
N LYS A 110 17.38 -7.99 -8.49
CA LYS A 110 17.29 -9.17 -7.63
C LYS A 110 17.99 -8.96 -6.30
N ILE A 111 17.34 -9.39 -5.22
CA ILE A 111 17.88 -9.48 -3.87
C ILE A 111 17.93 -10.96 -3.50
N VAL A 112 19.06 -11.39 -2.92
CA VAL A 112 19.26 -12.74 -2.40
C VAL A 112 19.66 -12.62 -0.93
N VAL A 113 18.96 -13.35 -0.06
CA VAL A 113 19.32 -13.45 1.36
C VAL A 113 19.72 -14.89 1.65
N GLU A 114 20.97 -15.07 2.06
CA GLU A 114 21.57 -16.35 2.43
C GLU A 114 22.07 -16.26 3.88
N GLY A 115 21.43 -17.00 4.78
CA GLY A 115 21.64 -16.82 6.21
C GLY A 115 21.40 -15.37 6.64
N LYS A 116 22.41 -14.71 7.20
CA LYS A 116 22.29 -13.30 7.67
C LYS A 116 22.65 -12.25 6.62
N TYR A 117 23.14 -12.67 5.45
CA TYR A 117 23.72 -11.77 4.46
C TYR A 117 22.74 -11.50 3.32
N LEU A 118 22.69 -10.23 2.90
CA LEU A 118 21.96 -9.79 1.71
C LEU A 118 22.93 -9.50 0.57
N LYS A 119 22.57 -9.95 -0.63
CA LYS A 119 23.27 -9.65 -1.88
C LYS A 119 22.32 -9.07 -2.93
N LEU A 120 22.67 -7.91 -3.47
CA LEU A 120 22.02 -7.26 -4.61
C LEU A 120 22.57 -7.75 -5.95
N ILE A 121 21.72 -7.89 -6.97
CA ILE A 121 22.07 -8.35 -8.32
C ILE A 121 21.23 -7.58 -9.36
N PRO A 122 21.81 -6.94 -10.39
CA PRO A 122 23.25 -6.73 -10.58
C PRO A 122 23.84 -5.87 -9.45
N ASP A 123 25.13 -6.08 -9.17
CA ASP A 123 25.90 -5.33 -8.18
C ASP A 123 26.13 -3.91 -8.74
N LEU A 124 25.11 -3.04 -8.66
CA LEU A 124 25.13 -1.59 -8.87
C LEU A 124 25.81 -0.98 -10.13
N ASP A 125 26.27 -1.75 -11.11
CA ASP A 125 27.16 -1.23 -12.18
C ASP A 125 26.52 -1.02 -13.56
N MET A 126 25.21 -0.78 -13.63
CA MET A 126 24.53 -0.58 -14.92
C MET A 126 23.80 0.76 -14.94
N GLY A 127 24.43 1.70 -15.65
CA GLY A 127 23.97 3.03 -16.04
C GLY A 127 22.62 3.48 -15.48
N PHE A 128 22.67 4.47 -14.60
CA PHE A 128 21.48 5.18 -14.15
C PHE A 128 20.79 5.81 -15.37
N THR A 129 19.64 5.26 -15.75
CA THR A 129 18.63 6.09 -16.38
C THR A 129 18.03 6.92 -15.26
N HIS A 130 18.15 8.25 -15.36
CA HIS A 130 17.34 9.15 -14.55
C HIS A 130 15.88 8.86 -14.89
N ASN A 131 15.27 7.97 -14.13
CA ASN A 131 13.83 7.78 -14.15
C ASN A 131 13.28 8.88 -13.24
N ASP A 132 12.15 9.50 -13.54
CA ASP A 132 11.53 10.46 -12.62
C ASP A 132 10.86 9.66 -11.48
N TRP A 133 11.65 9.07 -10.58
CA TRP A 133 11.09 8.24 -9.52
C TRP A 133 10.38 9.09 -8.48
N GLN A 134 9.12 8.75 -8.28
CA GLN A 134 8.28 9.41 -7.30
C GLN A 134 8.12 8.52 -6.07
N ARG A 135 8.06 9.17 -4.91
CA ARG A 135 7.96 8.54 -3.59
C ARG A 135 6.87 7.48 -3.52
N ALA A 136 7.10 6.46 -2.70
CA ALA A 136 6.04 5.57 -2.25
C ALA A 136 5.46 6.06 -0.92
N VAL A 137 4.19 5.76 -0.68
CA VAL A 137 3.52 6.03 0.59
C VAL A 137 2.85 4.76 1.07
N TYR A 138 2.98 4.46 2.36
CA TYR A 138 2.32 3.33 3.01
C TYR A 138 1.38 3.83 4.11
N ILE A 139 0.10 3.46 4.02
CA ILE A 139 -0.86 3.64 5.11
C ILE A 139 -1.09 2.28 5.79
N PRO A 140 -0.76 2.15 7.10
CA PRO A 140 -1.05 0.94 7.87
C PRO A 140 -2.54 0.84 8.22
N PRO A 141 -3.00 -0.31 8.75
CA PRO A 141 -4.41 -0.52 9.10
C PRO A 141 -4.98 0.51 10.09
N LYS A 142 -4.12 1.01 10.98
CA LYS A 142 -4.47 2.00 12.00
C LYS A 142 -4.20 3.41 11.51
N GLU A 143 -5.20 4.28 11.65
CA GLU A 143 -5.00 5.71 11.45
C GLU A 143 -4.12 6.30 12.55
N ILE A 144 -3.41 7.37 12.22
CA ILE A 144 -2.50 8.02 13.17
C ILE A 144 -2.72 9.52 13.32
N LEU A 145 -3.75 10.12 12.68
CA LEU A 145 -3.98 11.56 12.82
C LEU A 145 -4.37 11.93 14.24
N SER A 146 -5.17 11.07 14.89
CA SER A 146 -5.59 11.28 16.28
C SER A 146 -4.43 11.26 17.28
N ILE A 147 -3.36 10.53 16.99
CA ILE A 147 -2.20 10.36 17.89
C ILE A 147 -0.90 10.97 17.35
N TYR A 148 -0.96 11.64 16.20
CA TYR A 148 0.21 12.07 15.42
C TYR A 148 1.28 12.81 16.23
N PRO A 149 0.97 13.85 17.05
CA PRO A 149 2.00 14.64 17.72
C PRO A 149 2.82 13.79 18.71
N GLY A 150 2.12 12.97 19.50
CA GLY A 150 2.74 12.06 20.47
C GLY A 150 3.51 10.94 19.79
N LEU A 151 2.94 10.35 18.74
CA LEU A 151 3.57 9.27 17.99
C LEU A 151 4.85 9.74 17.29
N ALA A 152 4.81 10.87 16.59
CA ALA A 152 5.97 11.42 15.88
C ALA A 152 7.14 11.71 16.84
N GLN A 153 6.84 12.32 18.00
CA GLN A 153 7.87 12.61 19.01
C GLN A 153 8.45 11.34 19.64
N ALA A 154 7.61 10.37 19.97
CA ALA A 154 8.05 9.13 20.62
C ALA A 154 8.83 8.22 19.66
N ILE A 155 8.48 8.18 18.37
CA ILE A 155 9.27 7.52 17.33
C ILE A 155 10.65 8.19 17.21
N LYS A 156 10.69 9.53 17.14
CA LYS A 156 11.93 10.29 17.05
C LYS A 156 12.87 10.03 18.24
N ASN A 157 12.31 9.88 19.43
CA ASN A 157 13.05 9.56 20.65
C ASN A 157 13.39 8.06 20.81
N ARG A 158 12.98 7.21 19.86
CA ARG A 158 13.11 5.73 19.91
C ARG A 158 12.45 5.11 21.15
N GLU A 159 11.36 5.71 21.62
CA GLU A 159 10.61 5.27 22.80
C GLU A 159 9.58 4.17 22.50
N LEU A 160 9.19 4.02 21.23
CA LEU A 160 8.15 3.08 20.80
C LEU A 160 8.67 2.05 19.79
N SER A 161 8.15 0.83 19.89
CA SER A 161 8.49 -0.30 19.01
C SER A 161 7.56 -0.40 17.80
N PHE A 162 7.28 0.71 17.10
CA PHE A 162 6.53 0.70 15.85
C PHE A 162 7.43 0.38 14.66
N ASP A 163 6.93 -0.41 13.71
CA ASP A 163 7.62 -0.59 12.44
C ASP A 163 7.78 0.73 11.67
N HIS A 164 8.81 0.82 10.83
CA HIS A 164 9.18 2.11 10.23
C HIS A 164 8.15 2.62 9.20
N THR A 165 7.11 1.85 8.85
CA THR A 165 6.02 2.40 8.03
C THR A 165 5.31 3.54 8.76
N TYR A 166 5.19 3.45 10.09
CA TYR A 166 4.65 4.52 10.93
C TYR A 166 5.57 5.75 10.99
N SER A 167 6.88 5.53 11.08
CA SER A 167 7.87 6.62 11.05
C SER A 167 7.83 7.36 9.72
N ASP A 168 7.89 6.61 8.62
CA ASP A 168 7.87 7.17 7.27
C ASP A 168 6.54 7.91 7.01
N LEU A 169 5.41 7.39 7.52
CA LEU A 169 4.11 8.05 7.42
C LEU A 169 4.05 9.34 8.26
N CYS A 170 4.61 9.35 9.47
CA CYS A 170 4.74 10.57 10.27
C CYS A 170 5.53 11.64 9.51
N ASP A 171 6.68 11.26 8.94
CA ASP A 171 7.52 12.17 8.16
C ASP A 171 6.78 12.69 6.91
N ALA A 172 6.00 11.84 6.23
CA ALA A 172 5.18 12.24 5.09
C ALA A 172 4.05 13.20 5.50
N LEU A 173 3.32 12.92 6.58
CA LEU A 173 2.25 13.78 7.08
C LEU A 173 2.76 15.15 7.57
N GLY A 174 3.98 15.19 8.11
CA GLY A 174 4.63 16.42 8.58
C GLY A 174 5.18 17.34 7.50
N GLN A 175 5.13 16.95 6.21
CA GLN A 175 5.59 17.82 5.12
C GLN A 175 4.65 19.00 4.90
N THR A 176 5.23 20.12 4.48
CA THR A 176 4.50 21.36 4.19
C THR A 176 3.59 21.19 2.98
N SER A 177 2.42 21.82 3.04
CA SER A 177 1.44 21.73 1.95
C SER A 177 2.00 22.22 0.61
N LEU A 178 1.57 21.60 -0.50
CA LEU A 178 1.87 22.08 -1.85
C LEU A 178 1.37 23.52 -2.03
N ARG A 179 2.05 24.27 -2.90
CA ARG A 179 1.69 25.64 -3.27
C ARG A 179 1.79 25.80 -4.79
N GLY A 180 1.02 26.75 -5.33
CA GLY A 180 1.08 27.10 -6.74
C GLY A 180 0.58 25.98 -7.65
N ASP A 181 1.23 25.82 -8.81
CA ASP A 181 0.71 24.97 -9.90
C ASP A 181 0.68 23.47 -9.57
N LYS A 182 1.59 22.98 -8.71
CA LYS A 182 1.57 21.58 -8.25
C LYS A 182 0.31 21.22 -7.45
N LEU A 183 -0.27 22.17 -6.72
CA LEU A 183 -1.51 21.92 -5.99
C LEU A 183 -2.70 21.90 -6.97
N LYS A 184 -2.70 22.77 -7.99
CA LYS A 184 -3.77 22.84 -8.99
C LYS A 184 -3.96 21.53 -9.76
N GLU A 185 -2.88 20.79 -10.00
CA GLU A 185 -2.93 19.50 -10.72
C GLU A 185 -3.78 18.43 -9.99
N ILE A 186 -3.82 18.46 -8.65
CA ILE A 186 -4.57 17.51 -7.83
C ILE A 186 -5.82 18.13 -7.19
N GLU A 187 -6.02 19.44 -7.34
CA GLU A 187 -7.04 20.22 -6.64
C GLU A 187 -8.46 19.72 -6.93
N ASP A 188 -8.78 19.44 -8.21
CA ASP A 188 -10.10 18.94 -8.60
C ASP A 188 -10.40 17.56 -7.98
N ILE A 189 -9.40 16.68 -7.93
CA ILE A 189 -9.52 15.35 -7.30
C ILE A 189 -9.70 15.50 -5.79
N LEU A 190 -8.89 16.35 -5.15
CA LEU A 190 -9.00 16.64 -3.72
C LEU A 190 -10.37 17.20 -3.35
N LEU A 191 -10.86 18.20 -4.08
CA LEU A 191 -12.16 18.81 -3.83
C LEU A 191 -13.30 17.81 -4.01
N THR A 192 -13.20 16.92 -4.99
CA THR A 192 -14.17 15.84 -5.19
C THR A 192 -14.17 14.88 -4.01
N ILE A 193 -12.99 14.44 -3.57
CA ILE A 193 -12.83 13.55 -2.41
C ILE A 193 -13.35 14.21 -1.13
N GLU A 194 -13.01 15.48 -0.88
CA GLU A 194 -13.45 16.22 0.31
C GLU A 194 -14.96 16.48 0.31
N LYS A 195 -15.54 16.78 -0.85
CA LYS A 195 -16.99 16.90 -1.00
C LYS A 195 -17.69 15.58 -0.69
N ASP A 196 -17.23 14.49 -1.28
CA ASP A 196 -17.88 13.18 -1.17
C ASP A 196 -17.67 12.53 0.20
N LEU A 197 -16.44 12.53 0.72
CA LEU A 197 -16.09 11.84 1.98
C LEU A 197 -16.36 12.67 3.23
N PHE A 198 -16.24 14.00 3.15
CA PHE A 198 -16.22 14.89 4.31
C PHE A 198 -17.34 15.92 4.30
N SER A 199 -18.30 15.80 3.38
CA SER A 199 -19.38 16.78 3.21
C SER A 199 -18.83 18.21 3.06
N GLY A 200 -17.74 18.35 2.28
CA GLY A 200 -17.04 19.63 2.07
C GLY A 200 -16.10 20.05 3.20
N GLY A 201 -15.91 19.20 4.21
CA GLY A 201 -14.88 19.39 5.24
C GLY A 201 -13.49 18.95 4.78
N LYS A 202 -12.47 19.27 5.58
CA LYS A 202 -11.09 18.85 5.32
C LYS A 202 -10.28 18.71 6.59
N PHE A 203 -9.25 17.87 6.54
CA PHE A 203 -8.24 17.82 7.58
C PHE A 203 -7.18 18.90 7.35
N ILE A 204 -6.81 19.57 8.44
CA ILE A 204 -5.75 20.58 8.46
C ILE A 204 -4.78 20.27 9.59
N GLU A 205 -3.51 20.58 9.37
CA GLU A 205 -2.49 20.60 10.39
C GLU A 205 -2.37 22.03 10.94
N ASP A 206 -2.32 22.16 12.25
CA ASP A 206 -2.09 23.42 12.96
C ASP A 206 -1.27 23.17 14.22
N SER A 207 -0.07 23.75 14.27
CA SER A 207 0.81 23.74 15.44
C SER A 207 1.21 22.34 15.92
N GLY A 208 1.47 21.45 14.97
CA GLY A 208 1.86 20.06 15.16
C GLY A 208 0.70 19.10 15.38
N GLN A 209 -0.56 19.56 15.34
CA GLN A 209 -1.75 18.73 15.55
C GLN A 209 -2.72 18.75 14.38
N PHE A 210 -3.43 17.65 14.18
CA PHE A 210 -4.44 17.53 13.15
C PHE A 210 -5.84 17.87 13.66
N TYR A 211 -6.59 18.56 12.82
CA TYR A 211 -7.98 18.96 13.07
C TYR A 211 -8.82 18.70 11.84
N PHE A 212 -10.08 18.33 12.05
CA PHE A 212 -11.09 18.36 11.00
C PHE A 212 -11.78 19.73 11.02
N LYS A 213 -11.91 20.35 9.84
CA LYS A 213 -12.57 21.63 9.67
C LYS A 213 -13.69 21.52 8.64
N ASN A 214 -14.90 21.90 9.03
CA ASN A 214 -16.07 22.00 8.16
C ASN A 214 -16.86 23.27 8.53
N GLU A 215 -17.55 23.89 7.57
CA GLU A 215 -18.36 25.10 7.78
C GLU A 215 -19.44 24.93 8.87
N SER A 216 -20.03 23.75 8.97
CA SER A 216 -21.17 23.49 9.86
C SER A 216 -20.77 23.30 11.33
N ILE A 217 -19.63 22.67 11.59
CA ILE A 217 -19.18 22.28 12.94
C ILE A 217 -17.93 23.04 13.41
N GLY A 218 -17.35 23.87 12.55
CA GLY A 218 -16.11 24.59 12.84
C GLY A 218 -14.88 23.68 12.79
N LYS A 219 -13.94 23.90 13.71
CA LYS A 219 -12.67 23.19 13.82
C LYS A 219 -12.73 22.26 15.03
N ILE A 220 -12.50 20.96 14.84
CA ILE A 220 -12.48 19.95 15.89
C ILE A 220 -11.18 19.15 15.84
N GLU A 221 -10.64 18.80 17.01
CA GLU A 221 -9.43 17.99 17.16
C GLU A 221 -9.64 16.60 16.54
N ALA A 222 -8.64 16.07 15.84
CA ALA A 222 -8.72 14.74 15.21
C ALA A 222 -9.13 13.59 16.18
N PRO A 223 -8.70 13.55 17.47
CA PRO A 223 -9.20 12.58 18.44
C PRO A 223 -10.71 12.56 18.67
N LEU A 224 -11.42 13.65 18.36
CA LEU A 224 -12.87 13.76 18.50
C LEU A 224 -13.63 13.36 17.22
N VAL A 225 -12.90 13.00 16.16
CA VAL A 225 -13.44 12.60 14.87
C VAL A 225 -13.46 11.07 14.78
N ALA A 226 -14.44 10.50 14.05
CA ALA A 226 -14.51 9.06 13.85
C ALA A 226 -13.23 8.51 13.16
N GLU A 227 -12.72 7.37 13.66
CA GLU A 227 -11.47 6.74 13.19
C GLU A 227 -11.44 6.54 11.67
N GLY A 228 -12.58 6.10 11.09
CA GLY A 228 -12.74 5.94 9.66
C GLY A 228 -12.51 7.24 8.88
N LEU A 229 -13.02 8.37 9.35
CA LEU A 229 -12.80 9.68 8.72
C LEU A 229 -11.36 10.16 8.89
N CYS A 230 -10.74 9.95 10.06
CA CYS A 230 -9.32 10.24 10.27
C CYS A 230 -8.43 9.46 9.31
N LYS A 231 -8.76 8.18 9.05
CA LYS A 231 -8.04 7.36 8.08
C LYS A 231 -8.08 7.96 6.68
N LEU A 232 -9.26 8.38 6.24
CA LEU A 232 -9.44 9.07 4.95
C LEU A 232 -8.76 10.46 4.96
N GLY A 233 -8.71 11.11 6.12
CA GLY A 233 -8.01 12.37 6.34
C GLY A 233 -6.52 12.25 6.00
N MET A 234 -5.87 11.14 6.38
CA MET A 234 -4.47 10.89 6.03
C MET A 234 -4.26 10.95 4.52
N LEU A 235 -5.09 10.25 3.75
CA LEU A 235 -5.02 10.24 2.29
C LEU A 235 -5.12 11.67 1.72
N THR A 236 -6.14 12.43 2.11
CA THR A 236 -6.33 13.79 1.57
C THR A 236 -5.21 14.74 1.97
N HIS A 237 -4.65 14.59 3.17
CA HIS A 237 -3.51 15.40 3.62
C HIS A 237 -2.23 15.07 2.85
N LEU A 238 -1.96 13.78 2.61
CA LEU A 238 -0.80 13.32 1.83
C LEU A 238 -0.84 13.78 0.37
N LEU A 239 -2.03 13.83 -0.23
CA LEU A 239 -2.25 14.42 -1.54
C LEU A 239 -2.01 15.94 -1.50
N ARG A 240 -2.59 16.62 -0.50
CA ARG A 240 -2.49 18.08 -0.33
C ARG A 240 -1.07 18.56 -0.07
N ASN A 241 -0.25 17.76 0.63
CA ASN A 241 1.15 18.10 0.89
C ASN A 241 2.14 17.54 -0.12
N GLY A 242 1.65 16.84 -1.15
CA GLY A 242 2.49 16.35 -2.24
C GLY A 242 3.40 15.19 -1.83
N SER A 243 3.13 14.55 -0.69
CA SER A 243 3.75 13.26 -0.37
C SER A 243 3.26 12.17 -1.32
N LEU A 244 2.02 12.30 -1.80
CA LEU A 244 1.44 11.43 -2.82
C LEU A 244 1.13 12.23 -4.08
N VAL A 245 1.84 11.93 -5.18
CA VAL A 245 1.77 12.66 -6.46
C VAL A 245 1.73 11.71 -7.66
N LYS A 246 1.49 12.24 -8.85
CA LYS A 246 1.52 11.45 -10.09
C LYS A 246 2.85 10.72 -10.24
N GLY A 247 2.81 9.42 -10.56
CA GLY A 247 3.98 8.54 -10.64
C GLY A 247 4.33 7.82 -9.33
N SER A 248 3.78 8.27 -8.19
CA SER A 248 3.95 7.59 -6.90
C SER A 248 3.32 6.20 -6.89
N THR A 249 3.76 5.36 -5.95
CA THR A 249 3.08 4.10 -5.60
C THR A 249 2.51 4.21 -4.20
N PHE A 250 1.19 4.02 -4.09
CA PHE A 250 0.44 4.09 -2.85
C PHE A 250 0.09 2.70 -2.36
N PHE A 251 0.58 2.33 -1.18
CA PHE A 251 0.27 1.09 -0.49
C PHE A 251 -0.72 1.36 0.64
N TRP A 252 -1.84 0.63 0.68
CA TRP A 252 -2.82 0.78 1.74
C TRP A 252 -3.25 -0.59 2.28
N ASP A 253 -2.92 -0.83 3.54
CA ASP A 253 -3.26 -2.07 4.25
C ASP A 253 -4.57 -1.89 5.03
N GLU A 254 -5.54 -2.77 4.79
CA GLU A 254 -6.90 -2.73 5.35
C GLU A 254 -7.59 -1.35 5.24
N PRO A 255 -7.78 -0.81 4.01
CA PRO A 255 -8.54 0.42 3.81
C PRO A 255 -9.95 0.34 4.41
N GLU A 256 -10.56 -0.85 4.43
CA GLU A 256 -11.91 -1.10 4.93
C GLU A 256 -12.08 -0.99 6.45
N SER A 257 -11.00 -1.13 7.24
CA SER A 257 -11.19 -1.22 8.69
C SER A 257 -11.75 0.09 9.25
N ASN A 258 -12.79 -0.04 10.07
CA ASN A 258 -13.57 1.07 10.64
C ASN A 258 -14.34 1.94 9.63
N LEU A 259 -14.56 1.46 8.39
CA LEU A 259 -15.43 2.12 7.41
C LEU A 259 -16.73 1.35 7.20
N ASN A 260 -17.83 2.09 7.03
CA ASN A 260 -19.10 1.52 6.62
C ASN A 260 -19.15 1.32 5.08
N PRO A 261 -20.10 0.53 4.55
CA PRO A 261 -20.20 0.28 3.12
C PRO A 261 -20.41 1.54 2.27
N GLN A 262 -21.09 2.58 2.78
CA GLN A 262 -21.29 3.82 2.04
C GLN A 262 -19.96 4.54 1.81
N LEU A 263 -19.11 4.64 2.83
CA LEU A 263 -17.77 5.22 2.73
C LEU A 263 -16.86 4.36 1.85
N LEU A 264 -16.98 3.03 1.90
CA LEU A 264 -16.21 2.14 1.04
C LEU A 264 -16.46 2.36 -0.45
N LYS A 265 -17.70 2.67 -0.86
CA LYS A 265 -17.99 3.06 -2.26
C LYS A 265 -17.21 4.30 -2.67
N LEU A 266 -17.11 5.27 -1.76
CA LEU A 266 -16.40 6.52 -2.00
C LEU A 266 -14.88 6.31 -2.00
N VAL A 267 -14.37 5.40 -1.17
CA VAL A 267 -12.98 4.94 -1.23
C VAL A 267 -12.68 4.33 -2.60
N ALA A 268 -13.53 3.43 -3.09
CA ALA A 268 -13.35 2.81 -4.41
C ALA A 268 -13.29 3.86 -5.53
N LYS A 269 -14.18 4.85 -5.49
CA LYS A 269 -14.17 6.00 -6.42
C LYS A 269 -12.87 6.80 -6.31
N ALA A 270 -12.45 7.16 -5.10
CA ALA A 270 -11.21 7.89 -4.87
C ALA A 270 -10.00 7.14 -5.42
N MET A 271 -9.90 5.82 -5.17
CA MET A 271 -8.80 5.01 -5.68
C MET A 271 -8.81 4.97 -7.21
N THR A 272 -9.98 4.84 -7.83
CA THR A 272 -10.09 4.87 -9.30
C THR A 272 -9.63 6.21 -9.87
N SER A 273 -10.09 7.34 -9.31
CA SER A 273 -9.66 8.67 -9.74
C SER A 273 -8.16 8.92 -9.57
N LEU A 274 -7.57 8.43 -8.47
CA LEU A 274 -6.12 8.55 -8.23
C LEU A 274 -5.31 7.65 -9.19
N ALA A 275 -5.82 6.47 -9.51
CA ALA A 275 -5.22 5.60 -10.51
C ALA A 275 -5.23 6.23 -11.91
N ASP A 276 -6.36 6.82 -12.31
CA ASP A 276 -6.50 7.53 -13.59
C ASP A 276 -5.60 8.78 -13.65
N TYR A 277 -5.36 9.44 -12.50
CA TYR A 277 -4.38 10.53 -12.37
C TYR A 277 -2.92 10.07 -12.59
N GLY A 278 -2.64 8.78 -12.41
CA GLY A 278 -1.33 8.17 -12.61
C GLY A 278 -0.60 7.81 -11.33
N ILE A 279 -1.31 7.61 -10.21
CA ILE A 279 -0.77 6.98 -9.01
C ILE A 279 -1.02 5.47 -9.11
N GLN A 280 0.03 4.66 -8.97
CA GLN A 280 -0.19 3.22 -8.81
C GLN A 280 -0.69 2.92 -7.41
N ILE A 281 -1.75 2.14 -7.28
CA ILE A 281 -2.35 1.79 -5.99
C ILE A 281 -2.20 0.29 -5.75
N VAL A 282 -1.77 -0.08 -4.55
CA VAL A 282 -1.65 -1.46 -4.08
C VAL A 282 -2.39 -1.58 -2.74
N LEU A 283 -3.54 -2.25 -2.76
CA LEU A 283 -4.41 -2.45 -1.61
C LEU A 283 -4.25 -3.87 -1.07
N ALA A 284 -4.20 -4.04 0.25
CA ALA A 284 -4.46 -5.32 0.90
C ALA A 284 -5.80 -5.26 1.59
N THR A 285 -6.71 -6.15 1.25
CA THR A 285 -8.07 -6.12 1.78
C THR A 285 -8.62 -7.54 1.95
N HIS A 286 -9.59 -7.66 2.84
CA HIS A 286 -10.47 -8.83 2.93
C HIS A 286 -11.92 -8.46 2.59
N SER A 287 -12.17 -7.21 2.17
CA SER A 287 -13.51 -6.70 1.86
C SER A 287 -13.93 -7.07 0.43
N LEU A 288 -14.82 -8.04 0.33
CA LEU A 288 -15.48 -8.39 -0.93
C LEU A 288 -16.30 -7.20 -1.47
N PHE A 289 -16.91 -6.41 -0.59
CA PHE A 289 -17.62 -5.18 -0.96
C PHE A 289 -16.70 -4.18 -1.69
N LEU A 290 -15.55 -3.85 -1.11
CA LEU A 290 -14.59 -2.92 -1.74
C LEU A 290 -14.08 -3.47 -3.07
N MET A 291 -13.79 -4.77 -3.12
CA MET A 291 -13.34 -5.45 -4.33
C MET A 291 -14.37 -5.33 -5.47
N ARG A 292 -15.64 -5.61 -5.20
CA ARG A 292 -16.73 -5.50 -6.19
C ARG A 292 -16.94 -4.07 -6.67
N GLU A 293 -16.87 -3.09 -5.77
CA GLU A 293 -17.00 -1.67 -6.16
C GLU A 293 -15.83 -1.23 -7.05
N LEU A 294 -14.60 -1.67 -6.77
CA LEU A 294 -13.44 -1.41 -7.64
C LEU A 294 -13.59 -2.08 -9.01
N ASP A 295 -14.05 -3.33 -9.07
CA ASP A 295 -14.31 -4.04 -10.33
C ASP A 295 -15.37 -3.30 -11.16
N ILE A 296 -16.52 -2.94 -10.56
CA ILE A 296 -17.58 -2.17 -11.23
C ILE A 296 -17.05 -0.84 -11.79
N LEU A 297 -16.25 -0.11 -11.03
CA LEU A 297 -15.69 1.18 -11.45
C LEU A 297 -14.63 1.02 -12.55
N SER A 298 -13.75 0.02 -12.43
CA SER A 298 -12.72 -0.24 -13.44
C SER A 298 -13.32 -0.57 -14.81
N ARG A 299 -14.41 -1.37 -14.85
CA ARG A 299 -15.13 -1.69 -16.08
C ARG A 299 -15.82 -0.48 -16.69
N LYS A 300 -16.29 0.46 -15.88
CA LYS A 300 -16.93 1.71 -16.35
C LYS A 300 -15.95 2.71 -16.91
N ASN A 301 -14.76 2.79 -16.33
CA ASN A 301 -13.75 3.80 -16.66
C ASN A 301 -12.62 3.26 -17.56
N GLU A 302 -12.64 1.97 -17.89
CA GLU A 302 -11.53 1.26 -18.55
C GLU A 302 -10.19 1.40 -17.77
N SER A 303 -10.28 1.56 -16.44
CA SER A 303 -9.11 1.70 -15.57
C SER A 303 -8.39 0.36 -15.42
N SER A 304 -7.05 0.41 -15.38
CA SER A 304 -6.23 -0.79 -15.22
C SER A 304 -6.34 -1.35 -13.79
N LEU A 305 -6.88 -2.56 -13.64
CA LEU A 305 -7.11 -3.23 -12.37
C LEU A 305 -6.49 -4.64 -12.40
N ARG A 306 -5.80 -5.03 -11.34
CA ARG A 306 -5.24 -6.38 -11.17
C ARG A 306 -5.63 -6.92 -9.81
N PHE A 307 -6.16 -8.14 -9.78
CA PHE A 307 -6.42 -8.90 -8.57
C PHE A 307 -5.31 -9.91 -8.30
N PHE A 308 -4.99 -10.11 -7.03
CA PHE A 308 -4.11 -11.17 -6.54
C PHE A 308 -4.83 -11.93 -5.42
N GLY A 309 -5.18 -13.20 -5.65
CA GLY A 309 -5.72 -14.10 -4.64
C GLY A 309 -4.59 -14.85 -3.94
N LEU A 310 -4.53 -14.74 -2.60
CA LEU A 310 -3.56 -15.45 -1.77
C LEU A 310 -4.22 -16.63 -1.07
N THR A 311 -3.81 -17.83 -1.46
CA THR A 311 -4.38 -19.08 -0.95
C THR A 311 -3.34 -19.86 -0.16
N GLN A 312 -3.70 -20.27 1.06
CA GLN A 312 -2.84 -21.10 1.90
C GLN A 312 -2.92 -22.56 1.42
N THR A 313 -1.77 -23.15 1.14
CA THR A 313 -1.60 -24.57 0.78
C THR A 313 -0.64 -25.26 1.76
N ASP A 314 -0.47 -26.56 1.59
CA ASP A 314 0.50 -27.36 2.36
C ASP A 314 1.95 -26.89 2.12
N ASP A 315 2.26 -26.38 0.93
CA ASP A 315 3.60 -25.87 0.58
C ASP A 315 3.72 -24.33 0.71
N GLY A 316 2.87 -23.71 1.52
CA GLY A 316 2.89 -22.26 1.76
C GLY A 316 1.81 -21.53 0.96
N VAL A 317 2.03 -20.24 0.69
CA VAL A 317 1.03 -19.41 0.01
C VAL A 317 1.26 -19.39 -1.50
N GLU A 318 0.21 -19.75 -2.24
CA GLU A 318 0.13 -19.63 -3.70
C GLU A 318 -0.58 -18.32 -4.09
N VAL A 319 -0.29 -17.84 -5.30
CA VAL A 319 -0.86 -16.59 -5.85
C VAL A 319 -1.59 -16.89 -7.14
N SER A 320 -2.90 -16.72 -7.14
CA SER A 320 -3.72 -16.56 -8.34
C SER A 320 -3.77 -15.07 -8.70
N GLN A 321 -3.89 -14.73 -9.99
CA GLN A 321 -3.93 -13.34 -10.42
C GLN A 321 -4.69 -13.17 -11.73
N GLY A 322 -5.37 -12.04 -11.90
CA GLY A 322 -6.08 -11.72 -13.13
C GLY A 322 -6.69 -10.33 -13.13
N ASP A 323 -7.34 -9.98 -14.24
CA ASP A 323 -7.94 -8.66 -14.44
C ASP A 323 -9.41 -8.63 -13.95
N SER A 324 -9.99 -9.79 -13.65
CA SER A 324 -11.32 -9.96 -13.10
C SER A 324 -11.31 -10.74 -11.78
N ILE A 325 -12.37 -10.58 -10.98
CA ILE A 325 -12.55 -11.32 -9.72
C ILE A 325 -12.64 -12.82 -9.98
N GLU A 326 -13.21 -13.23 -11.12
CA GLU A 326 -13.35 -14.63 -11.52
C GLU A 326 -12.02 -15.30 -11.89
N ASP A 327 -10.96 -14.51 -12.13
CA ASP A 327 -9.63 -15.04 -12.49
C ASP A 327 -8.81 -15.46 -11.26
N ILE A 328 -9.26 -15.10 -10.06
CA ILE A 328 -8.57 -15.45 -8.81
C ILE A 328 -9.30 -16.57 -8.07
N ASP A 329 -8.55 -17.64 -7.80
CA ASP A 329 -9.04 -18.80 -7.05
C ASP A 329 -9.33 -18.46 -5.57
N ASP A 330 -10.29 -19.18 -4.99
CA ASP A 330 -10.52 -19.33 -3.55
C ASP A 330 -10.59 -18.02 -2.73
N ILE A 331 -11.55 -17.15 -3.08
CA ILE A 331 -11.92 -16.04 -2.20
C ILE A 331 -12.82 -16.61 -1.09
N GLN A 332 -12.25 -17.14 -0.01
CA GLN A 332 -13.08 -17.71 1.07
C GLN A 332 -14.02 -16.70 1.73
N ALA A 333 -13.73 -15.39 1.62
CA ALA A 333 -14.69 -14.35 1.99
C ALA A 333 -15.94 -14.35 1.07
N LEU A 334 -15.76 -14.63 -0.23
CA LEU A 334 -16.84 -14.83 -1.18
C LEU A 334 -17.62 -16.11 -0.86
N GLU A 335 -16.95 -17.21 -0.53
CA GLU A 335 -17.64 -18.44 -0.12
C GLU A 335 -18.47 -18.22 1.15
N ALA A 336 -17.92 -17.55 2.16
CA ALA A 336 -18.63 -17.24 3.39
C ALA A 336 -19.81 -16.27 3.18
N GLU A 337 -19.65 -15.24 2.34
CA GLU A 337 -20.75 -14.33 1.97
C GLU A 337 -21.83 -15.04 1.15
N LEU A 338 -21.45 -15.95 0.24
CA LEU A 338 -22.40 -16.75 -0.54
C LEU A 338 -23.15 -17.75 0.34
N ASP A 339 -22.47 -18.43 1.26
CA ASP A 339 -23.10 -19.29 2.27
C ASP A 339 -24.08 -18.50 3.13
N GLN A 340 -23.67 -17.34 3.63
CA GLN A 340 -24.54 -16.46 4.41
C GLN A 340 -25.75 -16.01 3.60
N SER A 341 -25.55 -15.56 2.36
CA SER A 341 -26.62 -15.13 1.46
C SER A 341 -27.58 -16.28 1.17
N GLY A 342 -27.05 -17.49 0.96
CA GLY A 342 -27.84 -18.72 0.79
C GLY A 342 -28.68 -19.04 2.02
N ARG A 343 -28.09 -19.01 3.22
CA ARG A 343 -28.81 -19.20 4.49
C ARG A 343 -29.86 -18.12 4.73
N TYR A 344 -29.58 -16.87 4.37
CA TYR A 344 -30.54 -15.77 4.49
C TYR A 344 -31.73 -15.94 3.54
N LEU A 345 -31.46 -16.24 2.26
CA LEU A 345 -32.50 -16.55 1.28
C LEU A 345 -33.30 -17.80 1.66
N ALA A 346 -32.68 -18.82 2.24
CA ALA A 346 -33.38 -20.00 2.75
C ALA A 346 -34.30 -19.68 3.94
N LEU A 347 -33.98 -18.67 4.75
CA LEU A 347 -34.87 -18.21 5.83
C LEU A 347 -36.05 -17.37 5.31
N GLU A 348 -35.85 -16.58 4.25
CA GLU A 348 -36.89 -15.73 3.65
C GLU A 348 -37.77 -16.47 2.62
N TYR A 349 -37.21 -17.46 1.93
CA TYR A 349 -37.83 -18.12 0.75
C TYR A 349 -37.69 -19.65 0.74
N GLY A 350 -37.13 -20.27 1.78
CA GLY A 350 -37.13 -21.73 1.92
C GLY A 350 -38.38 -22.18 2.70
N ASP A 351 -39.26 -22.93 2.02
CA ASP A 351 -40.57 -23.46 2.47
C ASP A 351 -40.52 -24.16 3.87
N GLU A 352 -41.57 -24.09 4.70
CA GLU A 352 -42.79 -24.94 4.66
C GLU A 352 -42.56 -26.43 4.36
#